data_AF-A0A7C6W239-F1
#
_entry.id   AF-A0A7C6W239-F1
#
_cell.length_a   1.000
_cell.length_b   1.000
_cell.length_c   1.000
_cell.angle_alpha   90.00
_cell.angle_beta   90.00
_cell.angle_gamma   90.00
#
_symmetry.space_group_name_H-M   'P 1'
#
loop_
_entity.id
_entity.type
_entity.pdbx_description
1 polymer ?
#
loop_
_entity_poly.entity_id
_entity_poly.type
_entity_poly.pdbx_seq_one_letter_code
_entity_poly.pdbx_strand_id
1 'polypeptide(L)'
;EELTATVKQSAEHAGQANQLASAARHQAEQGGQVVEQAVIAMNAIHHSSRQIADIIGVIDEIAFQTNLLALNAAVEAARAGEQGRGFAVVAGEVRKLAQRSADAAKEIKSLITDSVAKVADGGQLVERSGQTLKEIVVAIKKVSDIVAEIAAASREQASGIEQVNRAILQMDQVTQQNAALVEQTAAASQAMGEQARDLQQLMGFFKLDERDAGARIAPAAPALRSEGKPRTQPRPGPVAGSPRAPTAAKPTAAKPRPVLRPVPVERKAVTTAAAADEWEEF
;
A
#
# COMPACT_ATOMS: atom_id res chain seq x y z
N GLU A 1 21.88 -11.96 -16.27
CA GLU A 1 22.14 -10.53 -16.04
C GLU A 1 20.87 -9.68 -15.96
N GLU A 2 19.84 -9.94 -16.76
CA GLU A 2 18.56 -9.19 -16.70
C GLU A 2 17.90 -9.15 -15.31
N LEU A 3 17.95 -10.24 -14.53
CA LEU A 3 17.42 -10.26 -13.17
C LEU A 3 18.14 -9.27 -12.24
N THR A 4 19.45 -9.14 -12.37
CA THR A 4 20.23 -8.17 -11.57
C THR A 4 19.88 -6.74 -11.98
N ALA A 5 19.74 -6.49 -13.30
CA ALA A 5 19.37 -5.19 -13.83
C ALA A 5 17.97 -4.76 -13.37
N THR A 6 16.98 -5.66 -13.46
CA THR A 6 15.60 -5.37 -13.05
C THR A 6 15.50 -5.11 -11.54
N VAL A 7 16.17 -5.88 -10.70
CA VAL A 7 16.17 -5.65 -9.24
C VAL A 7 16.86 -4.34 -8.86
N LYS A 8 17.96 -3.98 -9.53
CA LYS A 8 18.62 -2.67 -9.32
C LYS A 8 17.70 -1.52 -9.75
N GLN A 9 17.02 -1.66 -10.88
CA GLN A 9 16.05 -0.68 -11.35
C GLN A 9 14.86 -0.56 -10.39
N SER A 10 14.37 -1.67 -9.79
CA SER A 10 13.34 -1.64 -8.75
C SER A 10 13.80 -0.85 -7.51
N ALA A 11 15.06 -0.99 -7.08
CA ALA A 11 15.60 -0.22 -5.98
C ALA A 11 15.68 1.29 -6.28
N GLU A 12 16.06 1.66 -7.51
CA GLU A 12 16.05 3.07 -7.97
C GLU A 12 14.64 3.64 -8.05
N HIS A 13 13.69 2.89 -8.62
CA HIS A 13 12.28 3.28 -8.70
C HIS A 13 11.66 3.46 -7.32
N ALA A 14 11.99 2.59 -6.36
CA ALA A 14 11.58 2.76 -4.98
C ALA A 14 12.18 4.05 -4.37
N GLY A 15 13.45 4.36 -4.66
CA GLY A 15 14.06 5.63 -4.26
C GLY A 15 13.30 6.86 -4.80
N GLN A 16 12.95 6.85 -6.08
CA GLN A 16 12.17 7.92 -6.72
C GLN A 16 10.75 8.03 -6.12
N ALA A 17 10.08 6.90 -5.91
CA ALA A 17 8.75 6.87 -5.30
C ALA A 17 8.77 7.46 -3.88
N ASN A 18 9.83 7.21 -3.10
CA ASN A 18 9.99 7.80 -1.77
C ASN A 18 10.15 9.33 -1.82
N GLN A 19 10.91 9.85 -2.79
CA GLN A 19 11.04 11.30 -3.00
C GLN A 19 9.69 11.93 -3.39
N LEU A 20 8.95 11.30 -4.30
CA LEU A 20 7.62 11.76 -4.71
C LEU A 20 6.63 11.73 -3.55
N ALA A 21 6.64 10.67 -2.74
CA ALA A 21 5.81 10.56 -1.54
C ALA A 21 6.16 11.67 -0.52
N SER A 22 7.45 11.98 -0.32
CA SER A 22 7.86 13.10 0.54
C SER A 22 7.37 14.45 0.03
N ALA A 23 7.45 14.70 -1.28
CA ALA A 23 6.93 15.93 -1.88
C ALA A 23 5.41 16.03 -1.74
N ALA A 24 4.68 14.94 -2.01
CA ALA A 24 3.23 14.88 -1.83
C ALA A 24 2.82 15.10 -0.37
N ARG A 25 3.58 14.57 0.59
CA ARG A 25 3.36 14.82 2.02
C ARG A 25 3.51 16.30 2.35
N HIS A 26 4.57 16.93 1.87
CA HIS A 26 4.80 18.36 2.07
C HIS A 26 3.67 19.22 1.48
N GLN A 27 3.21 18.89 0.27
CA GLN A 27 2.07 19.56 -0.36
C GLN A 27 0.78 19.39 0.47
N ALA A 28 0.54 18.19 1.01
CA ALA A 28 -0.62 17.93 1.86
C ALA A 28 -0.52 18.65 3.22
N GLU A 29 0.66 18.77 3.81
CA GLU A 29 0.91 19.56 5.02
C GLU A 29 0.62 21.06 4.78
N GLN A 30 1.09 21.63 3.66
CA GLN A 30 0.76 22.99 3.26
C GLN A 30 -0.74 23.17 3.00
N GLY A 31 -1.38 22.22 2.32
CA GLY A 31 -2.83 22.21 2.11
C GLY A 31 -3.60 22.19 3.43
N GLY A 32 -3.12 21.45 4.43
CA GLY A 32 -3.66 21.44 5.78
C GLY A 32 -3.62 22.82 6.46
N GLN A 33 -2.51 23.56 6.32
CA GLN A 33 -2.39 24.92 6.84
C GLN A 33 -3.37 25.90 6.18
N VAL A 34 -3.54 25.80 4.86
CA VAL A 34 -4.51 26.63 4.13
C VAL A 34 -5.94 26.35 4.58
N VAL A 35 -6.29 25.07 4.80
CA VAL A 35 -7.61 24.70 5.32
C VAL A 35 -7.81 25.22 6.75
N GLU A 36 -6.79 25.15 7.61
CA GLU A 36 -6.86 25.71 8.96
C GLU A 36 -7.11 27.22 8.94
N GLN A 37 -6.43 27.96 8.07
CA GLN A 37 -6.69 29.38 7.85
C GLN A 37 -8.11 29.64 7.32
N ALA A 38 -8.62 28.78 6.43
CA ALA A 38 -9.98 28.88 5.92
C ALA A 38 -11.03 28.65 7.02
N VAL A 39 -10.81 27.72 7.95
CA VAL A 39 -11.67 27.53 9.13
C VAL A 39 -11.70 28.78 10.00
N ILE A 40 -10.54 29.39 10.26
CA ILE A 40 -10.44 30.65 11.03
C ILE A 40 -11.24 31.76 10.33
N ALA A 41 -11.08 31.90 9.01
CA ALA A 41 -11.81 32.90 8.23
C ALA A 41 -13.33 32.67 8.26
N MET A 42 -13.79 31.43 8.12
CA MET A 42 -15.21 31.08 8.22
C MET A 42 -15.79 31.40 9.60
N ASN A 43 -15.06 31.12 10.68
CA ASN A 43 -15.46 31.48 12.04
C ASN A 43 -15.53 33.00 12.23
N ALA A 44 -14.59 33.76 11.67
CA ALA A 44 -14.62 35.23 11.70
C ALA A 44 -15.84 35.80 10.95
N ILE A 45 -16.16 35.24 9.77
CA ILE A 45 -17.37 35.59 9.01
C ILE A 45 -18.61 35.27 9.84
N HIS A 46 -18.69 34.09 10.42
CA HIS A 46 -19.80 33.67 11.27
C HIS A 46 -20.02 34.64 12.45
N HIS A 47 -18.94 35.08 13.11
CA HIS A 47 -19.03 36.05 14.20
C HIS A 47 -19.53 37.41 13.70
N SER A 48 -18.95 37.91 12.61
CA SER A 48 -19.35 39.18 11.98
C SER A 48 -20.82 39.18 11.56
N SER A 49 -21.31 38.09 10.95
CA SER A 49 -22.71 37.95 10.56
C SER A 49 -23.67 37.97 11.76
N ARG A 50 -23.30 37.38 12.90
CA ARG A 50 -24.09 37.51 14.14
C ARG A 50 -24.16 38.95 14.64
N GLN A 51 -23.03 39.65 14.66
CA GLN A 51 -23.00 41.06 15.07
C GLN A 51 -23.88 41.93 14.16
N ILE A 52 -23.87 41.66 12.84
CA ILE A 52 -24.77 42.33 11.90
C ILE A 52 -26.24 42.04 12.25
N ALA A 53 -26.59 40.78 12.57
CA ALA A 53 -27.95 40.41 12.96
C ALA A 53 -28.43 41.17 14.21
N ASP A 54 -27.54 41.36 15.19
CA ASP A 54 -27.84 42.13 16.41
C ASP A 54 -28.06 43.61 16.11
N ILE A 55 -27.22 44.22 15.27
CA ILE A 55 -27.36 45.62 14.83
C ILE A 55 -28.68 45.83 14.08
N ILE A 56 -29.05 44.90 13.19
CA ILE A 56 -30.32 44.96 12.47
C ILE A 56 -31.51 44.82 13.44
N GLY A 57 -31.36 44.05 14.53
CA GLY A 57 -32.33 44.00 15.62
C GLY A 57 -32.55 45.36 16.28
N VAL A 58 -31.48 46.10 16.58
CA VAL A 58 -31.57 47.47 17.11
C VAL A 58 -32.22 48.44 16.12
N ILE A 59 -31.95 48.30 14.81
CA ILE A 59 -32.57 49.13 13.78
C ILE A 59 -34.08 48.89 13.69
N ASP A 60 -34.53 47.63 13.78
CA ASP A 60 -35.96 47.28 13.84
C ASP A 60 -36.62 47.89 15.09
N GLU A 61 -35.94 47.87 16.24
CA GLU A 61 -36.41 48.54 17.47
C GLU A 61 -36.53 50.06 17.30
N ILE A 62 -35.53 50.72 16.69
CA ILE A 62 -35.57 52.16 16.40
C ILE A 62 -36.73 52.49 15.45
N ALA A 63 -36.94 51.67 14.42
CA ALA A 63 -38.06 51.83 13.50
C ALA A 63 -39.41 51.70 14.23
N PHE A 64 -39.55 50.73 15.13
CA PHE A 64 -40.74 50.57 15.96
C PHE A 64 -40.99 51.77 16.89
N GLN A 65 -39.97 52.25 17.59
CA GLN A 65 -40.06 53.45 18.45
C GLN A 65 -40.43 54.69 17.64
N THR A 66 -39.85 54.88 16.45
CA THR A 66 -40.16 55.99 15.54
C THR A 66 -41.61 55.94 15.07
N ASN A 67 -42.11 54.73 14.73
CA ASN A 67 -43.50 54.51 14.36
C ASN A 67 -44.46 54.85 15.52
N LEU A 68 -44.10 54.54 16.77
CA LEU A 68 -44.90 54.86 17.95
C LEU A 68 -44.89 56.38 18.26
N LEU A 69 -43.74 57.04 18.11
CA LEU A 69 -43.63 58.51 18.24
C LEU A 69 -44.46 59.22 17.17
N ALA A 70 -44.42 58.75 15.93
CA ALA A 70 -45.22 59.30 14.83
C ALA A 70 -46.72 59.13 15.05
N LEU A 71 -47.14 58.00 15.64
CA LEU A 71 -48.53 57.79 16.04
C LEU A 71 -48.96 58.81 17.12
N ASN A 72 -48.14 59.00 18.16
CA ASN A 72 -48.42 59.98 19.21
C ASN A 72 -48.51 61.42 18.64
N ALA A 73 -47.62 61.77 17.72
CA ALA A 73 -47.64 63.06 17.04
C ALA A 73 -48.90 63.25 16.18
N ALA A 74 -49.36 62.20 15.48
CA ALA A 74 -50.60 62.25 14.71
C ALA A 74 -51.83 62.46 15.61
N VAL A 75 -51.84 61.84 16.80
CA VAL A 75 -52.90 62.03 17.81
C VAL A 75 -52.90 63.46 18.34
N GLU A 76 -51.74 64.01 18.70
CA GLU A 76 -51.65 65.39 19.22
C GLU A 76 -51.98 66.43 18.13
N ALA A 77 -51.60 66.16 16.88
CA ALA A 77 -51.99 66.98 15.73
C ALA A 77 -53.51 66.98 15.51
N ALA A 78 -54.18 65.84 15.66
CA ALA A 78 -55.63 65.76 15.62
C ALA A 78 -56.28 66.54 16.77
N ARG A 79 -55.67 66.52 17.96
CA ARG A 79 -56.13 67.27 19.14
C ARG A 79 -56.00 68.79 18.97
N ALA A 80 -54.98 69.26 18.26
CA ALA A 80 -54.77 70.67 17.93
C ALA A 80 -55.72 71.21 16.82
N GLY A 81 -56.55 70.35 16.23
CA GLY A 81 -57.53 70.72 15.21
C GLY A 81 -56.87 71.30 13.95
N GLU A 82 -57.40 72.43 13.46
CA GLU A 82 -56.92 73.07 12.23
C GLU A 82 -55.44 73.50 12.29
N GLN A 83 -54.94 73.88 13.46
CA GLN A 83 -53.54 74.28 13.66
C GLN A 83 -52.57 73.10 13.55
N GLY A 84 -53.06 71.87 13.74
CA GLY A 84 -52.28 70.64 13.66
C GLY A 84 -52.21 70.01 12.27
N ARG A 85 -52.93 70.54 11.26
CA ARG A 85 -53.02 69.90 9.92
C ARG A 85 -51.67 69.63 9.26
N GLY A 86 -50.73 70.58 9.32
CA GLY A 86 -49.38 70.40 8.78
C GLY A 86 -48.59 69.33 9.53
N PHE A 87 -48.69 69.29 10.86
CA PHE A 87 -48.04 68.28 11.70
C PHE A 87 -48.61 66.88 11.47
N ALA A 88 -49.92 66.75 11.22
CA ALA A 88 -50.56 65.47 10.94
C ALA A 88 -50.02 64.82 9.65
N VAL A 89 -49.76 65.61 8.61
CA VAL A 89 -49.18 65.10 7.35
C VAL A 89 -47.75 64.62 7.57
N VAL A 90 -46.92 65.40 8.28
CA VAL A 90 -45.54 65.01 8.60
C VAL A 90 -45.52 63.75 9.46
N ALA A 91 -46.39 63.65 10.47
CA ALA A 91 -46.51 62.45 11.30
C ALA A 91 -46.89 61.20 10.48
N GLY A 92 -47.79 61.35 9.50
CA GLY A 92 -48.14 60.27 8.56
C GLY A 92 -46.94 59.81 7.71
N GLU A 93 -46.15 60.75 7.19
CA GLU A 93 -44.99 60.41 6.36
C GLU A 93 -43.86 59.77 7.18
N VAL A 94 -43.60 60.28 8.40
CA VAL A 94 -42.64 59.66 9.33
C VAL A 94 -43.07 58.24 9.69
N ARG A 95 -44.37 58.02 9.93
CA ARG A 95 -44.91 56.68 10.22
C ARG A 95 -44.70 55.73 9.04
N LYS A 96 -44.99 56.17 7.81
CA LYS A 96 -44.79 55.39 6.59
C LYS A 96 -43.32 55.05 6.37
N LEU A 97 -42.41 56.00 6.63
CA LEU A 97 -40.97 55.78 6.56
C LEU A 97 -40.51 54.74 7.59
N ALA A 98 -40.98 54.85 8.84
CA ALA A 98 -40.67 53.91 9.90
C ALA A 98 -41.14 52.48 9.59
N GLN A 99 -42.34 52.31 9.02
CA GLN A 99 -42.83 51.01 8.56
C GLN A 99 -41.94 50.43 7.46
N ARG A 100 -41.56 51.23 6.45
CA ARG A 100 -40.64 50.81 5.39
C ARG A 100 -39.26 50.39 5.94
N SER A 101 -38.74 51.10 6.95
CA SER A 101 -37.49 50.73 7.61
C SER A 101 -37.60 49.41 8.36
N ALA A 102 -38.71 49.14 9.05
CA ALA A 102 -38.95 47.88 9.75
C ALA A 102 -39.05 46.69 8.77
N ASP A 103 -39.75 46.87 7.64
CA ASP A 103 -39.86 45.82 6.61
C ASP A 103 -38.48 45.50 5.99
N ALA A 104 -37.69 46.53 5.68
CA ALA A 104 -36.32 46.35 5.17
C ALA A 104 -35.41 45.68 6.22
N ALA A 105 -35.53 46.05 7.49
CA ALA A 105 -34.77 45.43 8.57
C ALA A 105 -35.09 43.92 8.70
N LYS A 106 -36.37 43.53 8.58
CA LYS A 106 -36.77 42.12 8.57
C LYS A 106 -36.21 41.35 7.38
N GLU A 107 -36.23 41.93 6.18
CA GLU A 107 -35.68 41.30 4.98
C GLU A 107 -34.17 41.07 5.13
N ILE A 108 -33.43 42.09 5.57
CA ILE A 108 -31.98 41.97 5.85
C ILE A 108 -31.72 40.90 6.92
N LYS A 109 -32.51 40.89 8.00
CA LYS A 109 -32.37 39.88 9.07
C LYS A 109 -32.55 38.46 8.55
N SER A 110 -33.50 38.24 7.65
CA SER A 110 -33.70 36.94 6.99
C SER A 110 -32.47 36.54 6.17
N LEU A 111 -31.97 37.44 5.32
CA LEU A 111 -30.78 37.18 4.50
C LEU A 111 -29.54 36.89 5.34
N ILE A 112 -29.36 37.59 6.45
CA ILE A 112 -28.24 37.35 7.38
C ILE A 112 -28.40 36.00 8.07
N THR A 113 -29.60 35.62 8.49
CA THR A 113 -29.87 34.32 9.11
C THR A 113 -29.54 33.17 8.15
N ASP A 114 -29.98 33.29 6.89
CA ASP A 114 -29.63 32.35 5.83
C ASP A 114 -28.13 32.30 5.57
N SER A 115 -27.45 33.45 5.59
CA SER A 115 -26.00 33.53 5.41
C SER A 115 -25.24 32.85 6.55
N VAL A 116 -25.69 33.03 7.81
CA VAL A 116 -25.10 32.35 8.98
C VAL A 116 -25.21 30.83 8.84
N ALA A 117 -26.38 30.32 8.43
CA ALA A 117 -26.57 28.89 8.21
C ALA A 117 -25.62 28.34 7.13
N LYS A 118 -25.51 29.03 5.98
CA LYS A 118 -24.61 28.63 4.89
C LYS A 118 -23.13 28.66 5.30
N VAL A 119 -22.71 29.64 6.10
CA VAL A 119 -21.34 29.72 6.62
C VAL A 119 -21.06 28.59 7.61
N ALA A 120 -22.04 28.22 8.45
CA ALA A 120 -21.90 27.08 9.36
C ALA A 120 -21.74 25.76 8.59
N ASP A 121 -22.57 25.51 7.57
CA ASP A 121 -22.46 24.34 6.70
C ASP A 121 -21.13 24.31 5.95
N GLY A 122 -20.71 25.46 5.40
CA GLY A 122 -19.41 25.64 4.77
C GLY A 122 -18.24 25.34 5.72
N GLY A 123 -18.35 25.79 6.97
CA GLY A 123 -17.38 25.50 8.03
C GLY A 123 -17.22 23.99 8.28
N GLN A 124 -18.32 23.25 8.37
CA GLN A 124 -18.28 21.79 8.53
C GLN A 124 -17.62 21.08 7.34
N LEU A 125 -17.89 21.52 6.12
CA LEU A 125 -17.27 20.98 4.91
C LEU A 125 -15.75 21.22 4.88
N VAL A 126 -15.32 22.42 5.26
CA VAL A 126 -13.89 22.78 5.34
C VAL A 126 -13.20 21.98 6.44
N GLU A 127 -13.81 21.82 7.61
CA GLU A 127 -13.27 21.02 8.71
C GLU A 127 -13.12 19.54 8.33
N ARG A 128 -14.14 18.96 7.66
CA ARG A 128 -14.07 17.59 7.13
C ARG A 128 -12.97 17.45 6.07
N SER A 129 -12.78 18.47 5.23
CA SER A 129 -11.70 18.50 4.25
C SER A 129 -10.32 18.52 4.93
N GLY A 130 -10.18 19.27 6.02
CA GLY A 130 -8.97 19.30 6.85
C GLY A 130 -8.67 17.94 7.49
N GLN A 131 -9.70 17.25 8.00
CA GLN A 131 -9.54 15.90 8.53
C GLN A 131 -9.11 14.90 7.45
N THR A 132 -9.69 15.00 6.25
CA THR A 132 -9.32 14.14 5.10
C THR A 132 -7.87 14.37 4.69
N LEU A 133 -7.39 15.61 4.70
CA LEU A 133 -5.98 15.92 4.43
C LEU A 133 -5.03 15.32 5.47
N LYS A 134 -5.40 15.35 6.77
CA LYS A 134 -4.62 14.67 7.83
C LYS A 134 -4.53 13.16 7.59
N GLU A 135 -5.63 12.53 7.18
CA GLU A 135 -5.66 11.11 6.83
C GLU A 135 -4.78 10.80 5.61
N ILE A 136 -4.79 11.67 4.59
CA ILE A 136 -3.90 11.58 3.42
C ILE A 136 -2.43 11.64 3.85
N VAL A 137 -2.05 12.58 4.72
CA VAL A 137 -0.67 12.67 5.24
C VAL A 137 -0.25 11.37 5.93
N VAL A 138 -1.13 10.79 6.75
CA VAL A 138 -0.88 9.50 7.41
C VAL A 138 -0.75 8.36 6.40
N ALA A 139 -1.59 8.33 5.36
CA ALA A 139 -1.53 7.32 4.31
C ALA A 139 -0.23 7.41 3.49
N ILE A 140 0.17 8.63 3.10
CA ILE A 140 1.43 8.87 2.37
C ILE A 140 2.64 8.46 3.21
N LYS A 141 2.60 8.69 4.53
CA LYS A 141 3.65 8.20 5.44
C LYS A 141 3.78 6.68 5.38
N LYS A 142 2.68 5.94 5.47
CA LYS A 142 2.69 4.47 5.34
C LYS A 142 3.22 4.01 3.98
N VAL A 143 2.86 4.70 2.91
CA VAL A 143 3.40 4.41 1.56
C VAL A 143 4.91 4.62 1.53
N SER A 144 5.41 5.71 2.12
CA SER A 144 6.84 6.01 2.19
C SER A 144 7.60 4.91 2.95
N ASP A 145 7.05 4.45 4.09
CA ASP A 145 7.62 3.37 4.88
C ASP A 145 7.70 2.05 4.08
N ILE A 146 6.61 1.67 3.39
CA ILE A 146 6.58 0.47 2.53
C ILE A 146 7.59 0.58 1.38
N VAL A 147 7.68 1.74 0.75
CA VAL A 147 8.63 1.98 -0.35
C VAL A 147 10.08 1.89 0.15
N ALA A 148 10.37 2.37 1.36
CA ALA A 148 11.67 2.22 1.99
C ALA A 148 12.01 0.75 2.28
N GLU A 149 11.04 -0.05 2.74
CA GLU A 149 11.18 -1.49 2.91
C GLU A 149 11.44 -2.20 1.58
N ILE A 150 10.71 -1.85 0.51
CA ILE A 150 10.93 -2.39 -0.84
C ILE A 150 12.35 -2.06 -1.32
N ALA A 151 12.80 -0.80 -1.16
CA ALA A 151 14.14 -0.41 -1.56
C ALA A 151 15.22 -1.20 -0.81
N ALA A 152 15.01 -1.48 0.47
CA ALA A 152 15.92 -2.30 1.27
C ALA A 152 15.92 -3.76 0.80
N ALA A 153 14.74 -4.36 0.62
CA ALA A 153 14.59 -5.74 0.14
C ALA A 153 15.17 -5.92 -1.27
N SER A 154 14.96 -4.97 -2.18
CA SER A 154 15.56 -5.01 -3.53
C SER A 154 17.09 -4.94 -3.49
N ARG A 155 17.68 -4.14 -2.59
CA ARG A 155 19.14 -4.12 -2.41
C ARG A 155 19.67 -5.46 -1.89
N GLU A 156 18.98 -6.06 -0.93
CA GLU A 156 19.34 -7.39 -0.40
C GLU A 156 19.21 -8.48 -1.48
N GLN A 157 18.12 -8.47 -2.26
CA GLN A 157 17.93 -9.36 -3.40
C GLN A 157 19.03 -9.20 -4.44
N ALA A 158 19.44 -7.97 -4.77
CA ALA A 158 20.53 -7.73 -5.70
C ALA A 158 21.83 -8.41 -5.22
N SER A 159 22.17 -8.24 -3.94
CA SER A 159 23.33 -8.90 -3.32
C SER A 159 23.19 -10.43 -3.34
N GLY A 160 22.00 -10.97 -3.07
CA GLY A 160 21.74 -12.42 -3.13
C GLY A 160 21.90 -12.97 -4.55
N ILE A 161 21.43 -12.24 -5.57
CA ILE A 161 21.60 -12.63 -6.97
C ILE A 161 23.07 -12.61 -7.38
N GLU A 162 23.87 -11.64 -6.91
CA GLU A 162 25.33 -11.64 -7.16
C GLU A 162 26.00 -12.88 -6.57
N GLN A 163 25.62 -13.31 -5.36
CA GLN A 163 26.14 -14.54 -4.76
C GLN A 163 25.75 -15.79 -5.55
N VAL A 164 24.49 -15.87 -6.01
CA VAL A 164 24.02 -16.97 -6.87
C VAL A 164 24.80 -17.00 -8.18
N ASN A 165 25.03 -15.85 -8.80
CA ASN A 165 25.82 -15.75 -10.04
C ASN A 165 27.25 -16.30 -9.83
N ARG A 166 27.92 -15.92 -8.73
CA ARG A 166 29.24 -16.48 -8.38
C ARG A 166 29.21 -17.99 -8.19
N ALA A 167 28.18 -18.52 -7.53
CA ALA A 167 28.03 -19.97 -7.35
C ALA A 167 27.81 -20.72 -8.68
N ILE A 168 27.05 -20.13 -9.60
CA ILE A 168 26.84 -20.68 -10.95
C ILE A 168 28.16 -20.71 -11.74
N LEU A 169 28.95 -19.64 -11.70
CA LEU A 169 30.27 -19.62 -12.34
C LEU A 169 31.21 -20.70 -11.77
N GLN A 170 31.16 -20.93 -10.47
CA GLN A 170 31.94 -22.00 -9.83
C GLN A 170 31.43 -23.40 -10.25
N MET A 171 30.11 -23.58 -10.32
CA MET A 171 29.51 -24.84 -10.81
C MET A 171 29.88 -25.11 -12.27
N ASP A 172 29.88 -24.08 -13.12
CA ASP A 172 30.31 -24.19 -14.52
C ASP A 172 31.78 -24.63 -14.60
N GLN A 173 32.66 -24.01 -13.80
CA GLN A 173 34.06 -24.41 -13.74
C GLN A 173 34.26 -25.88 -13.32
N VAL A 174 33.53 -26.36 -12.31
CA VAL A 174 33.57 -27.77 -11.89
C VAL A 174 33.00 -28.68 -12.98
N THR A 175 31.95 -28.24 -13.68
CA THR A 175 31.33 -29.00 -14.78
C THR A 175 32.32 -29.15 -15.94
N GLN A 176 33.01 -28.07 -16.33
CA GLN A 176 34.07 -28.10 -17.33
C GLN A 176 35.24 -29.00 -16.89
N GLN A 177 35.64 -28.92 -15.62
CA GLN A 177 36.68 -29.79 -15.07
C GLN A 177 36.26 -31.27 -15.12
N ASN A 178 35.02 -31.60 -14.77
CA ASN A 178 34.50 -32.95 -14.85
C ASN A 178 34.47 -33.46 -16.28
N ALA A 179 34.08 -32.62 -17.25
CA ALA A 179 34.11 -32.99 -18.67
C ALA A 179 35.54 -33.33 -19.13
N ALA A 180 36.52 -32.48 -18.79
CA ALA A 180 37.93 -32.73 -19.08
C ALA A 180 38.45 -34.02 -18.41
N LEU A 181 38.03 -34.27 -17.16
CA LEU A 181 38.43 -35.46 -16.41
C LEU A 181 37.83 -36.75 -17.01
N VAL A 182 36.60 -36.66 -17.53
CA VAL A 182 35.96 -37.75 -18.28
C VAL A 182 36.69 -38.02 -19.60
N GLU A 183 37.09 -36.99 -20.36
CA GLU A 183 37.90 -37.16 -21.57
C GLU A 183 39.25 -37.82 -21.26
N GLN A 184 39.94 -37.35 -20.22
CA GLN A 184 41.20 -37.95 -19.75
C GLN A 184 41.01 -39.41 -19.34
N THR A 185 39.93 -39.72 -18.63
CA THR A 185 39.61 -41.09 -18.18
C THR A 185 39.28 -42.00 -19.36
N ALA A 186 38.55 -41.50 -20.37
CA ALA A 186 38.25 -42.24 -21.58
C ALA A 186 39.54 -42.55 -22.36
N ALA A 187 40.43 -41.57 -22.52
CA ALA A 187 41.73 -41.76 -23.15
C ALA A 187 42.60 -42.78 -22.40
N ALA A 188 42.66 -42.68 -21.07
CA ALA A 188 43.39 -43.64 -20.23
C ALA A 188 42.80 -45.06 -20.33
N SER A 189 41.48 -45.19 -20.35
CA SER A 189 40.79 -46.47 -20.52
C SER A 189 41.07 -47.09 -21.88
N GLN A 190 41.15 -46.29 -22.94
CA GLN A 190 41.50 -46.76 -24.28
C GLN A 190 42.96 -47.24 -24.34
N ALA A 191 43.90 -46.48 -23.77
CA ALA A 191 45.31 -46.87 -23.70
C ALA A 191 45.52 -48.15 -22.88
N MET A 192 44.83 -48.30 -21.74
CA MET A 192 44.84 -49.54 -20.97
C MET A 192 44.26 -50.72 -21.76
N GLY A 193 43.21 -50.49 -22.55
CA GLY A 193 42.63 -51.49 -23.45
C GLY A 193 43.60 -51.93 -24.55
N GLU A 194 44.37 -51.01 -25.12
CA GLU A 194 45.43 -51.30 -26.09
C GLU A 194 46.55 -52.14 -25.46
N GLN A 195 47.07 -51.73 -24.29
CA GLN A 195 48.11 -52.49 -23.57
C GLN A 195 47.66 -53.91 -23.21
N ALA A 196 46.40 -54.09 -22.81
CA ALA A 196 45.85 -55.41 -22.52
C ALA A 196 45.80 -56.30 -23.78
N ARG A 197 45.46 -55.74 -24.95
CA ARG A 197 45.49 -56.47 -26.24
C ARG A 197 46.92 -56.84 -26.64
N ASP A 198 47.87 -55.92 -26.47
CA ASP A 198 49.29 -56.18 -26.77
C ASP A 198 49.84 -57.32 -25.92
N LEU A 199 49.54 -57.32 -24.62
CA LEU A 199 49.91 -58.42 -23.71
C LEU A 199 49.27 -59.75 -24.12
N GLN A 200 48.00 -59.75 -24.53
CA GLN A 200 47.34 -60.95 -25.04
C GLN A 200 48.01 -61.48 -26.32
N GLN A 201 48.39 -60.60 -27.25
CA GLN A 201 49.14 -60.98 -28.45
C GLN A 201 50.51 -61.58 -28.10
N LEU A 202 51.24 -60.96 -27.16
CA LEU A 202 52.53 -61.46 -26.70
C LEU A 202 52.41 -62.86 -26.08
N MET A 203 51.38 -63.10 -25.26
CA MET A 203 51.10 -64.42 -24.71
C MET A 203 50.66 -65.43 -25.79
N GLY A 204 49.98 -65.00 -26.85
CA GLY A 204 49.55 -65.86 -27.96
C GLY A 204 50.70 -66.48 -28.76
N PHE A 205 51.92 -65.92 -28.69
CA PHE A 205 53.13 -66.54 -29.24
C PHE A 205 53.55 -67.80 -28.47
N PHE A 206 53.26 -67.86 -27.17
CA PHE A 206 53.48 -69.06 -26.36
C PHE A 206 52.42 -70.12 -26.71
N LYS A 207 52.65 -70.84 -27.81
CA LYS A 207 51.94 -72.08 -28.09
C LYS A 207 52.43 -73.15 -27.13
N LEU A 208 51.64 -73.40 -26.10
CA LEU A 208 51.73 -74.62 -25.32
C LEU A 208 51.29 -75.76 -26.24
N ASP A 209 52.26 -76.56 -26.70
CA ASP A 209 51.95 -77.87 -27.25
C ASP A 209 51.14 -78.64 -26.20
N GLU A 210 49.96 -79.16 -26.57
CA GLU A 210 49.20 -80.11 -25.74
C GLU A 210 49.95 -81.45 -25.51
N ARG A 211 51.26 -81.51 -25.78
CA ARG A 211 52.10 -82.71 -25.71
C ARG A 211 53.03 -82.79 -24.51
N ASP A 212 52.83 -81.97 -23.49
CA ASP A 212 53.44 -82.20 -22.17
C ASP A 212 52.48 -81.93 -20.99
N ALA A 213 51.20 -82.25 -21.17
CA ALA A 213 50.25 -82.42 -20.06
C ALA A 213 50.12 -83.92 -19.69
N GLY A 214 51.25 -84.59 -19.56
CA GLY A 214 51.41 -85.96 -19.05
C GLY A 214 51.71 -86.01 -17.55
N ALA A 215 51.17 -85.09 -16.75
CA ALA A 215 51.19 -85.21 -15.29
C ALA A 215 49.81 -84.82 -14.76
N ARG A 216 48.96 -85.83 -14.57
CA ARG A 216 47.68 -85.71 -13.87
C ARG A 216 47.95 -85.28 -12.43
N ILE A 217 47.82 -83.99 -12.16
CA ILE A 217 47.45 -83.50 -10.84
C ILE A 217 45.97 -83.15 -10.93
N ALA A 218 45.17 -83.84 -10.14
CA ALA A 218 43.72 -83.74 -10.13
C ALA A 218 43.24 -82.29 -9.89
N PRO A 219 42.29 -81.76 -10.67
CA PRO A 219 41.60 -80.53 -10.30
C PRO A 219 40.61 -80.86 -9.17
N ALA A 220 40.90 -80.37 -7.97
CA ALA A 220 39.89 -80.22 -6.93
C ALA A 220 38.90 -79.14 -7.38
N ALA A 221 37.61 -79.46 -7.33
CA ALA A 221 36.51 -78.61 -7.77
C ALA A 221 36.50 -77.23 -7.09
N PRO A 222 36.29 -76.12 -7.83
CA PRO A 222 35.90 -74.87 -7.22
C PRO A 222 34.39 -74.91 -6.95
N ALA A 223 34.02 -75.13 -5.69
CA ALA A 223 32.65 -74.91 -5.24
C ALA A 223 32.37 -73.39 -5.26
N LEU A 224 31.49 -72.97 -6.17
CA LEU A 224 30.79 -71.70 -6.09
C LEU A 224 29.96 -71.65 -4.79
N ARG A 225 30.42 -70.86 -3.82
CA ARG A 225 29.61 -70.21 -2.76
C ARG A 225 30.25 -68.83 -2.52
N SER A 226 29.64 -67.76 -3.02
CA SER A 226 28.66 -66.93 -2.29
C SER A 226 29.30 -66.14 -1.14
N GLU A 227 29.54 -64.86 -1.46
CA GLU A 227 29.47 -63.65 -0.62
C GLU A 227 29.97 -63.67 0.84
N GLY A 228 31.05 -62.94 1.09
CA GLY A 228 31.48 -62.50 2.42
C GLY A 228 32.51 -61.36 2.33
N LYS A 229 32.05 -60.13 2.58
CA LYS A 229 32.73 -58.81 2.45
C LYS A 229 34.14 -58.70 3.05
N PRO A 230 35.02 -57.82 2.50
CA PRO A 230 36.22 -57.38 3.18
C PRO A 230 35.91 -56.44 4.37
N ARG A 231 36.64 -56.70 5.46
CA ARG A 231 36.69 -55.94 6.71
C ARG A 231 37.10 -54.49 6.47
N THR A 232 36.18 -53.58 6.75
CA THR A 232 36.42 -52.16 7.03
C THR A 232 37.15 -52.00 8.37
N GLN A 233 38.07 -51.01 8.42
CA GLN A 233 38.61 -50.47 9.66
C GLN A 233 37.47 -49.92 10.55
N PRO A 234 37.49 -50.14 11.88
CA PRO A 234 36.58 -49.45 12.78
C PRO A 234 37.15 -48.07 13.17
N ARG A 235 36.41 -47.01 12.84
CA ARG A 235 36.37 -45.79 13.67
C ARG A 235 35.51 -46.08 14.93
N PRO A 236 35.71 -45.33 16.02
CA PRO A 236 35.38 -45.77 17.38
C PRO A 236 33.88 -45.92 17.64
N GLY A 237 33.56 -46.86 18.53
CA GLY A 237 32.21 -47.18 18.98
C GLY A 237 31.64 -46.22 20.04
N PRO A 238 30.38 -46.49 20.44
CA PRO A 238 29.48 -45.56 21.11
C PRO A 238 29.44 -45.74 22.63
N VAL A 239 29.02 -44.69 23.34
CA VAL A 239 28.43 -44.80 24.69
C VAL A 239 26.91 -44.80 24.57
N ALA A 240 26.31 -45.93 24.94
CA ALA A 240 24.89 -46.06 25.22
C ALA A 240 24.60 -45.61 26.66
N GLY A 241 23.45 -44.98 26.87
CA GLY A 241 22.97 -44.62 28.21
C GLY A 241 21.81 -43.64 28.19
N SER A 242 20.60 -44.20 28.11
CA SER A 242 19.28 -43.54 28.07
C SER A 242 18.90 -42.84 29.42
N PRO A 243 17.69 -42.29 29.63
CA PRO A 243 17.42 -40.85 29.59
C PRO A 243 16.83 -40.26 30.90
N ARG A 244 17.05 -38.97 31.19
CA ARG A 244 16.08 -38.18 31.99
C ARG A 244 16.31 -36.66 31.98
N ALA A 245 15.16 -35.97 31.98
CA ALA A 245 14.89 -34.59 32.42
C ALA A 245 15.27 -33.47 31.43
N PRO A 246 14.51 -32.35 31.34
CA PRO A 246 13.95 -31.64 32.49
C PRO A 246 12.51 -31.11 32.40
N THR A 247 11.95 -30.91 33.59
CA THR A 247 10.87 -29.99 33.92
C THR A 247 11.35 -28.53 33.87
N ALA A 248 10.67 -27.67 33.11
CA ALA A 248 10.38 -26.25 33.36
C ALA A 248 9.61 -25.71 32.13
N ALA A 249 8.29 -25.53 32.21
CA ALA A 249 7.61 -24.27 32.54
C ALA A 249 7.09 -23.54 31.27
N LYS A 250 5.75 -23.49 31.19
CA LYS A 250 4.86 -22.74 30.27
C LYS A 250 5.17 -21.21 30.28
N PRO A 251 4.76 -20.39 29.29
CA PRO A 251 3.33 -20.29 28.91
C PRO A 251 2.92 -19.91 27.46
N THR A 252 1.63 -20.19 27.25
CA THR A 252 0.62 -19.50 26.41
C THR A 252 0.66 -19.59 24.88
N ALA A 253 -0.38 -20.27 24.39
CA ALA A 253 -0.82 -20.37 23.01
C ALA A 253 -1.50 -19.08 22.54
N ALA A 254 -1.14 -18.62 21.34
CA ALA A 254 -1.94 -17.72 20.52
C ALA A 254 -2.41 -18.49 19.27
N LYS A 255 -3.72 -18.49 19.03
CA LYS A 255 -4.41 -19.17 17.92
C LYS A 255 -3.95 -18.63 16.55
N PRO A 256 -3.77 -19.47 15.50
CA PRO A 256 -3.71 -18.97 14.14
C PRO A 256 -5.12 -18.62 13.64
N ARG A 257 -5.27 -17.42 13.07
CA ARG A 257 -6.44 -16.99 12.29
C ARG A 257 -6.53 -17.82 10.99
N PRO A 258 -7.74 -18.20 10.52
CA PRO A 258 -7.89 -18.90 9.25
C PRO A 258 -7.69 -17.94 8.07
N VAL A 259 -6.93 -18.42 7.08
CA VAL A 259 -6.72 -17.78 5.78
C VAL A 259 -8.04 -17.87 4.99
N LEU A 260 -8.62 -16.72 4.66
CA LEU A 260 -9.79 -16.62 3.78
C LEU A 260 -9.41 -17.05 2.36
N ARG A 261 -10.09 -18.10 1.87
CA ARG A 261 -10.08 -18.48 0.44
C ARG A 261 -10.80 -17.41 -0.38
N PRO A 262 -10.37 -17.12 -1.61
CA PRO A 262 -11.09 -16.20 -2.48
C PRO A 262 -12.44 -16.80 -2.89
N VAL A 263 -13.48 -15.97 -2.80
CA VAL A 263 -14.86 -16.27 -3.20
C VAL A 263 -14.98 -16.15 -4.74
N PRO A 264 -15.69 -17.05 -5.44
CA PRO A 264 -15.94 -16.89 -6.88
C PRO A 264 -16.88 -15.70 -7.10
N VAL A 265 -16.48 -14.76 -7.97
CA VAL A 265 -17.34 -13.66 -8.39
C VAL A 265 -18.33 -14.19 -9.42
N GLU A 266 -19.55 -14.44 -8.99
CA GLU A 266 -20.68 -14.77 -9.85
C GLU A 266 -21.04 -13.51 -10.67
N ARG A 267 -20.79 -13.55 -11.98
CA ARG A 267 -21.22 -12.50 -12.91
C ARG A 267 -22.75 -12.54 -13.00
N LYS A 268 -23.44 -11.63 -12.29
CA LYS A 268 -24.81 -11.26 -12.65
C LYS A 268 -24.76 -10.55 -13.99
N ALA A 269 -25.36 -11.19 -15.00
CA ALA A 269 -25.76 -10.53 -16.23
C ALA A 269 -26.71 -9.38 -15.88
N VAL A 270 -26.25 -8.14 -16.11
CA VAL A 270 -27.16 -7.00 -16.25
C VAL A 270 -27.72 -7.12 -17.66
N THR A 271 -28.99 -7.49 -17.75
CA THR A 271 -29.81 -7.26 -18.94
C THR A 271 -29.95 -5.75 -19.14
N THR A 272 -29.11 -5.16 -19.99
CA THR A 272 -29.45 -3.93 -20.70
C THR A 272 -30.39 -4.32 -21.85
N ALA A 273 -31.69 -4.32 -21.55
CA ALA A 273 -32.70 -4.02 -22.55
C ALA A 273 -32.90 -2.50 -22.58
N ALA A 274 -33.12 -1.96 -23.79
CA ALA A 274 -33.40 -0.56 -24.12
C ALA A 274 -32.20 0.40 -24.26
N ALA A 275 -31.57 0.37 -25.44
CA ALA A 275 -31.20 1.55 -26.24
C ALA A 275 -30.56 1.06 -27.56
N ALA A 276 -31.39 0.41 -28.38
CA ALA A 276 -31.10 0.15 -29.78
C ALA A 276 -32.35 0.58 -30.54
N ASP A 277 -32.51 1.89 -30.66
CA ASP A 277 -33.36 2.55 -31.64
C ASP A 277 -32.93 4.01 -31.67
N GLU A 278 -33.05 4.64 -32.84
CA GLU A 278 -32.56 5.99 -33.19
C GLU A 278 -31.07 6.02 -33.58
N TRP A 279 -30.78 5.74 -34.86
CA TRP A 279 -30.40 6.74 -35.87
C TRP A 279 -30.16 6.01 -37.20
N GLU A 280 -31.23 5.75 -37.96
CA GLU A 280 -31.21 5.56 -39.41
C GLU A 280 -32.29 6.48 -40.02
N GLU A 281 -31.94 7.12 -41.14
CA GLU A 281 -32.68 8.12 -41.94
C GLU A 281 -32.88 9.53 -41.35
N PHE A 282 -31.93 10.43 -41.64
CA PHE A 282 -32.05 11.50 -42.65
C PHE A 282 -30.69 12.20 -42.88
#